data_AF-A0A947VUF3-F1
#
_entry.id   AF-A0A947VUF3-F1
#
_cell.length_a   1.000
_cell.length_b   1.000
_cell.length_c   1.000
_cell.angle_alpha   90.00
_cell.angle_beta   90.00
_cell.angle_gamma   90.00
#
_symmetry.space_group_name_H-M   'P 1'
#
loop_
_entity.id
_entity.type
_entity.pdbx_description
1 polymer ?
#
loop_
_entity_poly.entity_id
_entity_poly.type
_entity_poly.pdbx_seq_one_letter_code
_entity_poly.pdbx_strand_id
1 'polypeptide(L)'
;MRTRLLQADPLFYMVYLSYTKSMEFSPFIFLIAYLIGVIILVLLALINIYHIIRFGFLRAPSLVATFVFVILIVGIVLATLQILNHIDWQQPMEITIPFINNNEGFE
;
A
#
# COMPACT_ATOMS: atom_id res chain seq x y z
N MET A 1 -16.51 -18.04 -42.43
CA MET A 1 -15.77 -16.88 -41.87
C MET A 1 -14.93 -17.39 -40.71
N ARG A 2 -13.64 -17.68 -40.95
CA ARG A 2 -12.75 -18.33 -39.99
C ARG A 2 -11.86 -17.25 -39.38
N THR A 3 -12.09 -16.97 -38.11
CA THR A 3 -11.28 -16.08 -37.27
C THR A 3 -9.84 -16.60 -37.22
N ARG A 4 -8.96 -16.03 -38.06
CA ARG A 4 -7.52 -16.09 -37.84
C ARG A 4 -7.20 -15.19 -36.67
N LEU A 5 -7.38 -15.71 -35.46
CA LEU A 5 -6.81 -15.10 -34.27
C LEU A 5 -5.29 -15.12 -34.47
N LEU A 6 -4.71 -13.92 -34.35
CA LEU A 6 -3.28 -13.63 -34.44
C LEU A 6 -2.51 -14.61 -33.55
N GLN A 7 -2.03 -15.70 -34.15
CA GLN A 7 -1.04 -16.56 -33.56
C GLN A 7 0.27 -15.77 -33.64
N ALA A 8 0.49 -14.93 -32.62
CA ALA A 8 1.71 -14.15 -32.50
C ALA A 8 2.90 -15.13 -32.53
N ASP A 9 3.85 -14.84 -33.42
CA ASP A 9 5.00 -15.71 -33.63
C ASP A 9 5.76 -15.89 -32.31
N PRO A 10 6.14 -17.13 -31.95
CA PRO A 10 6.87 -17.40 -30.71
C PRO A 10 8.22 -16.65 -30.64
N LEU A 11 8.80 -16.31 -31.80
CA LEU A 11 9.98 -15.46 -31.89
C LEU A 11 9.73 -14.05 -31.37
N PHE A 12 8.56 -13.48 -31.64
CA PHE A 12 8.20 -12.14 -31.17
C PHE A 12 8.13 -12.08 -29.64
N TYR A 13 7.58 -13.11 -29.01
CA TYR A 13 7.55 -13.23 -27.54
C TYR A 13 8.94 -13.36 -26.91
N MET A 14 9.82 -14.17 -27.52
CA MET A 14 11.19 -14.37 -27.04
C MET A 14 12.00 -13.06 -27.11
N VAL A 15 11.83 -12.28 -28.18
CA VAL A 15 12.46 -10.96 -28.33
C VAL A 15 11.88 -9.99 -27.30
N TYR A 16 10.56 -9.91 -27.14
CA TYR A 16 9.93 -8.99 -26.20
C TYR A 16 10.37 -9.21 -24.74
N LEU A 17 10.49 -10.47 -24.30
CA LEU A 17 10.98 -10.83 -22.97
C LEU A 17 12.45 -10.44 -22.75
N SER A 18 13.26 -10.43 -23.81
CA SER A 18 14.66 -9.97 -23.73
C SER A 18 14.80 -8.47 -23.45
N TYR A 19 13.77 -7.67 -23.74
CA TYR A 19 13.75 -6.23 -23.52
C TYR A 19 12.96 -5.82 -22.26
N THR A 20 12.56 -6.78 -21.41
CA THR A 20 11.95 -6.45 -20.13
C THR A 20 12.90 -6.76 -19.00
N LYS A 21 13.20 -5.75 -18.18
CA LYS A 21 13.90 -5.94 -16.91
C LYS A 21 12.84 -5.99 -15.81
N SER A 22 12.71 -7.14 -15.14
CA SER A 22 11.93 -7.24 -13.92
C SER A 22 12.71 -6.60 -12.78
N MET A 23 12.06 -5.70 -12.06
CA MET A 23 12.55 -5.23 -10.76
C MET A 23 11.64 -5.83 -9.71
N GLU A 24 12.22 -6.70 -8.88
CA GLU A 24 11.54 -7.26 -7.71
C GLU A 24 11.76 -6.33 -6.53
N PHE A 25 10.69 -5.94 -5.85
CA PHE A 25 10.77 -5.23 -4.59
C PHE A 25 9.93 -5.93 -3.52
N SER A 26 10.47 -5.97 -2.31
CA SER A 26 9.75 -6.53 -1.17
C SER A 26 8.74 -5.50 -0.64
N PRO A 27 7.44 -5.84 -0.51
CA PRO A 27 6.46 -4.96 0.12
C PRO A 27 6.70 -4.68 1.61
N PHE A 28 7.65 -5.40 2.23
CA PHE A 28 7.92 -5.33 3.66
C PHE A 28 8.20 -3.91 4.16
N ILE A 29 8.80 -3.05 3.34
CA ILE A 29 9.08 -1.67 3.72
C ILE A 29 7.80 -0.84 3.94
N PHE A 30 6.74 -1.10 3.16
CA PHE A 30 5.45 -0.45 3.33
C PHE A 30 4.75 -0.91 4.61
N LEU A 31 4.90 -2.19 4.97
CA LEU A 31 4.39 -2.74 6.22
C LEU A 31 5.04 -2.07 7.44
N ILE A 32 6.37 -1.88 7.41
CA ILE A 32 7.10 -1.16 8.47
C ILE A 32 6.60 0.28 8.59
N ALA A 33 6.50 1.00 7.46
CA ALA A 33 6.02 2.38 7.46
C ALA A 33 4.60 2.51 8.03
N TYR A 34 3.72 1.57 7.66
CA TYR A 34 2.37 1.48 8.20
C TYR A 34 2.38 1.26 9.73
N LEU A 35 3.20 0.31 10.22
CA LEU A 35 3.31 0.01 11.65
C LEU A 35 3.78 1.24 12.47
N ILE A 36 4.77 1.98 11.94
CA ILE A 36 5.23 3.22 12.57
C ILE A 36 4.08 4.24 12.65
N GLY A 37 3.30 4.38 11.58
CA GLY A 37 2.13 5.25 11.56
C GLY A 37 1.10 4.86 12.64
N VAL A 38 0.79 3.57 12.76
CA VAL A 38 -0.12 3.04 13.79
C VAL A 38 0.40 3.35 15.20
N ILE A 39 1.69 3.14 15.46
CA ILE A 39 2.30 3.44 16.77
C ILE A 39 2.16 4.93 17.12
N ILE A 40 2.47 5.83 16.19
CA ILE A 40 2.32 7.28 16.40
C ILE A 40 0.87 7.63 16.74
N LEU A 41 -0.08 7.01 16.03
CA LEU A 41 -1.51 7.24 16.23
C LEU A 41 -1.99 6.76 17.61
N VAL A 42 -1.52 5.58 18.04
CA VAL A 42 -1.78 5.06 19.40
C VAL A 42 -1.19 5.98 20.46
N LEU A 43 0.03 6.48 20.29
CA LEU A 43 0.64 7.45 21.21
C LEU A 43 -0.18 8.74 21.29
N LEU A 44 -0.65 9.26 20.16
CA LEU A 44 -1.50 10.45 20.12
C LEU A 44 -2.82 10.22 20.87
N ALA A 45 -3.43 9.05 20.68
CA ALA A 45 -4.64 8.66 21.41
C ALA A 45 -4.40 8.57 22.92
N LEU A 46 -3.27 7.98 23.35
CA LEU A 46 -2.88 7.91 24.77
C LEU A 46 -2.64 9.30 25.37
N ILE A 47 -1.97 10.19 24.65
CA ILE A 47 -1.76 11.58 25.09
C ILE A 47 -3.10 12.29 25.24
N ASN A 48 -4.03 12.13 24.30
CA ASN A 48 -5.38 12.70 24.41
C ASN A 48 -6.14 12.17 25.64
N ILE A 49 -6.10 10.87 25.89
CA ILE A 49 -6.71 10.26 27.08
C ILE A 49 -6.07 10.81 28.36
N TYR A 50 -4.74 10.85 28.42
CA TYR A 50 -4.00 11.42 29.54
C TYR A 50 -4.36 12.89 29.79
N HIS A 51 -4.48 13.69 28.71
CA HIS A 51 -4.85 15.10 28.81
C HIS A 51 -6.26 15.28 29.37
N ILE A 52 -7.22 14.42 29.00
CA ILE A 52 -8.57 14.42 29.56
C ILE A 52 -8.55 14.10 31.05
N ILE A 53 -7.83 13.04 31.45
CA ILE A 53 -7.74 12.59 32.84
C ILE A 53 -7.08 13.68 33.71
N ARG A 54 -5.98 14.28 33.25
CA ARG A 54 -5.18 15.20 34.06
C ARG A 54 -5.72 16.63 34.09
N PHE A 55 -6.14 17.17 32.95
CA PHE A 55 -6.57 18.57 32.86
C PHE A 55 -8.08 18.77 33.01
N GLY A 56 -8.84 17.68 33.19
CA GLY A 56 -10.20 17.75 33.70
C GLY A 56 -11.16 18.55 32.83
N PHE A 57 -10.84 18.78 31.55
CA PHE A 57 -11.81 19.32 30.59
C PHE A 57 -12.79 18.20 30.20
N LEU A 58 -13.57 17.73 31.17
CA LEU A 58 -14.79 16.94 31.00
C LEU A 58 -15.93 17.84 30.49
N ARG A 59 -15.62 18.76 29.56
CA ARG A 59 -16.68 19.43 28.83
C ARG A 59 -17.24 18.40 27.87
N ALA A 60 -18.56 18.22 27.86
CA ALA A 60 -19.25 17.33 26.93
C ALA A 60 -18.67 17.33 25.49
N PRO A 61 -18.34 18.49 24.87
CA PRO A 61 -17.77 18.50 23.52
C PRO A 61 -16.38 17.83 23.39
N SER A 62 -15.48 17.96 24.36
CA SER A 62 -14.15 17.30 24.27
C SER A 62 -14.29 15.78 24.41
N LEU A 63 -15.19 15.32 25.28
CA LEU A 63 -15.44 13.88 25.44
C LEU A 63 -16.05 13.27 24.16
N VAL A 64 -17.03 13.94 23.56
CA VAL A 64 -17.63 13.51 22.29
C VAL A 64 -16.60 13.52 21.16
N ALA A 65 -15.78 14.58 21.05
CA ALA A 65 -14.75 14.66 20.02
C ALA A 65 -13.72 13.54 20.15
N THR A 66 -13.25 13.24 21.37
CA THR A 66 -12.31 12.14 21.59
C THR A 66 -12.95 10.77 21.35
N PHE A 67 -14.21 10.59 21.73
CA PHE A 67 -14.93 9.34 21.45
C PHE A 67 -15.08 9.08 19.95
N VAL A 68 -15.48 10.09 19.18
CA VAL A 68 -15.56 10.01 17.71
C VAL A 68 -14.19 9.74 17.10
N PHE A 69 -13.15 10.42 17.58
CA PHE A 69 -11.77 10.20 17.12
C PHE A 69 -11.33 8.74 17.36
N VAL A 70 -11.55 8.20 18.55
CA VAL A 70 -11.21 6.80 18.87
C VAL A 70 -12.02 5.82 18.02
N ILE A 71 -13.32 6.04 17.83
CA ILE A 71 -14.15 5.18 16.95
C ILE A 71 -13.63 5.20 15.52
N LEU A 72 -13.31 6.36 14.97
CA LEU A 72 -12.79 6.47 13.61
C LEU A 72 -11.45 5.74 13.47
N ILE A 73 -10.56 5.85 14.46
CA ILE A 73 -9.30 5.12 14.47
C ILE A 73 -9.53 3.61 14.48
N VAL A 74 -10.37 3.13 15.39
CA VAL A 74 -10.70 1.71 15.48
C VAL A 74 -11.33 1.22 14.17
N GLY A 75 -12.23 2.00 13.59
CA GLY A 75 -12.84 1.70 12.28
C GLY A 75 -11.80 1.60 11.15
N ILE A 76 -10.88 2.56 11.06
CA ILE A 76 -9.80 2.55 10.08
C ILE A 76 -8.90 1.32 10.30
N VAL A 77 -8.50 1.03 11.53
CA VAL A 77 -7.64 -0.12 11.86
C VAL A 77 -8.33 -1.43 11.47
N LEU A 78 -9.61 -1.62 11.82
CA LEU A 78 -10.35 -2.84 11.47
C LEU A 78 -10.52 -2.99 9.96
N ALA A 79 -10.88 -1.92 9.24
CA ALA A 79 -10.97 -1.95 7.79
C ALA A 79 -9.60 -2.25 7.14
N THR A 80 -8.52 -1.68 7.67
CA THR A 80 -7.18 -1.93 7.16
C THR A 80 -6.75 -3.38 7.41
N LEU A 81 -7.05 -3.96 8.59
CA LEU A 81 -6.75 -5.36 8.88
C LEU A 81 -7.45 -6.33 7.92
N GLN A 82 -8.69 -6.03 7.54
CA GLN A 82 -9.39 -6.84 6.53
C GLN A 82 -8.65 -6.82 5.19
N ILE A 83 -8.13 -5.68 4.76
CA ILE A 83 -7.38 -5.56 3.51
C ILE A 83 -6.01 -6.25 3.63
N LEU A 84 -5.27 -5.98 4.70
CA LEU A 84 -3.92 -6.51 4.94
C LEU A 84 -3.88 -8.04 4.97
N ASN A 85 -4.93 -8.70 5.49
CA ASN A 85 -5.02 -10.16 5.56
C ASN A 85 -5.11 -10.87 4.20
N HIS A 86 -5.48 -10.14 3.13
CA HIS A 86 -5.55 -10.70 1.79
C HIS A 86 -4.26 -10.49 0.98
N ILE A 87 -3.28 -9.76 1.54
CA ILE A 87 -2.02 -9.45 0.88
C ILE A 87 -0.96 -10.44 1.39
N ASP A 88 -0.34 -11.19 0.47
CA ASP A 88 0.82 -12.00 0.79
C ASP A 88 2.07 -11.13 0.80
N TRP A 89 2.50 -10.74 2.01
CA TRP A 89 3.67 -9.87 2.21
C TRP A 89 5.00 -10.56 1.94
N GLN A 90 5.00 -11.89 1.77
CA GLN A 90 6.19 -12.66 1.43
C GLN A 90 6.38 -12.80 -0.08
N GLN A 91 5.34 -12.51 -0.88
CA GLN A 91 5.45 -12.55 -2.33
C GLN A 91 6.14 -11.30 -2.87
N PRO A 92 7.23 -11.46 -3.65
CA PRO A 92 7.84 -10.34 -4.33
C PRO A 92 6.85 -9.77 -5.36
N MET A 93 6.73 -8.45 -5.39
CA MET A 93 5.99 -7.77 -6.45
C MET A 93 6.92 -7.57 -7.64
N GLU A 94 6.49 -8.09 -8.80
CA GLU A 94 7.18 -7.88 -10.06
C GLU A 94 6.57 -6.67 -10.77
N ILE A 95 7.41 -5.64 -11.04
CA ILE A 95 7.07 -4.59 -11.99
C ILE A 95 7.87 -4.85 -13.27
N THR A 96 7.14 -5.10 -14.36
CA THR A 96 7.71 -5.20 -15.71
C THR A 96 7.76 -3.81 -16.34
N ILE A 97 8.96 -3.27 -16.53
CA ILE A 97 9.15 -2.00 -17.24
C ILE A 97 9.64 -2.30 -18.66
N PRO A 98 8.97 -1.81 -19.72
CA PRO A 98 9.48 -1.96 -21.08
C PRO A 98 10.80 -1.18 -21.22
N PHE A 99 11.86 -1.85 -21.63
CA PHE A 99 13.13 -1.19 -21.93
C PHE A 99 13.02 -0.49 -23.29
N ILE A 100 12.86 0.83 -23.28
CA ILE A 100 12.97 1.64 -24.49
C ILE A 100 14.47 1.84 -24.76
N ASN A 101 14.98 1.19 -25.80
CA ASN A 101 16.34 1.44 -26.30
C ASN A 101 16.34 2.75 -27.09
N ASN A 102 16.91 3.81 -26.53
CA ASN A 102 16.97 5.13 -27.17
C ASN A 102 17.99 5.21 -28.33
N ASN A 103 18.69 4.12 -28.63
CA ASN A 103 19.80 4.11 -29.58
C ASN A 103 19.36 3.80 -31.02
N GLU A 104 18.06 3.59 -31.29
CA GLU A 104 17.54 3.28 -32.64
C GLU A 104 17.16 4.53 -33.46
N GLY A 105 17.55 5.73 -33.02
CA GLY A 105 17.11 7.01 -33.60
C GLY A 105 18.16 7.83 -34.37
N PHE A 106 19.38 7.33 -34.58
CA PHE A 106 20.44 8.10 -35.23
C PHE A 106 21.30 7.24 -36.19
N GLU A 107 20.71 6.77 -37.28
CA GLU A 107 21.43 6.45 -38.52
C GLU A 107 20.70 7.03 -39.74
#